data_AF-A0A6G1R6C6-F1
#
_entry.id   AF-A0A6G1R6C6-F1
#
_cell.length_a   1.000
_cell.length_b   1.000
_cell.length_c   1.000
_cell.angle_alpha   90.00
_cell.angle_beta   90.00
_cell.angle_gamma   90.00
#
_symmetry.space_group_name_H-M   'P 1'
#
loop_
_entity.id
_entity.type
_entity.pdbx_description
1 polymer ?
#
loop_
_entity_poly.entity_id
_entity_poly.type
_entity_poly.pdbx_seq_one_letter_code
_entity_poly.pdbx_strand_id
1 'polypeptide(L)'
;IEEVYYLWCLAGGDLEKELVNKEIIRSKPPVCTLPNFLLEDGESFGQGRDRSSLLDDTTVTLSLCQLRNRLKDVGGEAFYPLLEDDQSTLPHSNSSNELSAAASLPLIIRERDTEYQLNRIVLFDRLLKAYPYKKNQIWKEARVDIPPLLRGVTWAALLGVEVRLMRGYS
;
A
#
# COMPACT_ATOMS: atom_id res chain seq x y z
N ILE A 1 0.19 -8.16 2.44
CA ILE A 1 0.80 -8.16 1.06
C ILE A 1 0.65 -6.77 0.45
N GLU A 2 -0.55 -6.19 0.54
CA GLU A 2 -0.84 -4.83 0.07
C GLU A 2 0.10 -3.77 0.68
N GLU A 3 0.46 -3.89 1.97
CA GLU A 3 1.35 -2.95 2.65
C GLU A 3 2.76 -2.97 2.04
N VAL A 4 3.29 -4.16 1.79
CA VAL A 4 4.62 -4.34 1.19
C VAL A 4 4.64 -3.77 -0.22
N TYR A 5 3.60 -4.02 -1.02
CA TYR A 5 3.49 -3.49 -2.37
C TYR A 5 3.37 -1.95 -2.37
N TYR A 6 2.55 -1.39 -1.49
CA TYR A 6 2.39 0.05 -1.34
C TYR A 6 3.72 0.73 -0.98
N LEU A 7 4.43 0.20 0.02
CA LEU A 7 5.75 0.72 0.42
C LEU A 7 6.80 0.54 -0.69
N TRP A 8 6.72 -0.56 -1.45
CA TRP A 8 7.59 -0.79 -2.60
C TRP A 8 7.38 0.28 -3.69
N CYS A 9 6.14 0.64 -4.00
CA CYS A 9 5.85 1.75 -4.91
C CYS A 9 6.43 3.08 -4.40
N LEU A 10 6.29 3.38 -3.11
CA LEU A 10 6.89 4.58 -2.50
C LEU A 10 8.42 4.60 -2.56
N ALA A 11 9.06 3.43 -2.48
CA ALA A 11 10.51 3.28 -2.59
C ALA A 11 11.03 3.44 -4.04
N GLY A 12 10.15 3.67 -5.01
CA GLY A 12 10.47 3.82 -6.43
C GLY A 12 10.18 2.58 -7.28
N GLY A 13 9.46 1.61 -6.74
CA GLY A 13 9.00 0.44 -7.46
C GLY A 13 8.00 0.80 -8.57
N ASP A 14 8.25 0.28 -9.77
CA ASP A 14 7.44 0.49 -10.96
C ASP A 14 7.02 -0.86 -11.54
N LEU A 15 5.74 -1.21 -11.37
CA LEU A 15 5.21 -2.51 -11.80
C LEU A 15 5.25 -2.65 -13.31
N GLU A 16 4.87 -1.60 -14.05
CA GLU A 16 4.83 -1.64 -15.51
C GLU A 16 6.22 -1.87 -16.07
N LYS A 17 7.21 -1.12 -15.55
CA LYS A 17 8.61 -1.28 -15.94
C LYS A 17 9.15 -2.68 -15.63
N GLU A 18 8.85 -3.24 -14.46
CA GLU A 18 9.27 -4.60 -14.11
C GLU A 18 8.64 -5.66 -15.02
N LEU A 19 7.37 -5.50 -15.39
CA LEU A 19 6.68 -6.43 -16.29
C LEU A 19 7.13 -6.31 -17.74
N VAL A 20 7.46 -5.10 -18.20
CA VAL A 20 8.07 -4.87 -19.52
C VAL A 20 9.47 -5.48 -19.57
N ASN A 21 10.30 -5.29 -18.54
CA ASN A 21 11.64 -5.88 -18.46
C ASN A 21 11.64 -7.41 -18.50
N LYS A 22 10.54 -8.03 -18.05
CA LYS A 22 10.35 -9.49 -18.06
C LYS A 22 9.57 -9.97 -19.29
N GLU A 23 9.32 -9.08 -20.25
CA GLU A 23 8.62 -9.33 -21.51
C GLU A 23 7.19 -9.87 -21.34
N ILE A 24 6.57 -9.62 -20.18
CA ILE A 24 5.21 -10.09 -19.88
C ILE A 24 4.17 -9.16 -20.49
N ILE A 25 4.37 -7.86 -20.31
CA ILE A 25 3.56 -6.85 -20.98
C ILE A 25 4.39 -6.28 -22.13
N ARG A 26 3.78 -6.25 -23.31
CA ARG A 26 4.32 -5.58 -24.49
C ARG A 26 3.47 -4.35 -24.77
N SER A 27 4.09 -3.18 -24.90
CA SER A 27 3.38 -2.00 -25.36
C SER A 27 3.00 -2.19 -26.83
N LYS A 28 1.72 -2.47 -27.08
CA LYS A 28 1.15 -2.45 -28.42
C LYS A 28 0.30 -1.18 -28.57
N PRO A 29 0.40 -0.47 -29.71
CA PRO A 29 -0.53 0.61 -30.00
C PRO A 29 -1.99 0.10 -29.94
N PRO A 30 -2.96 0.88 -29.43
CA PRO A 30 -4.36 0.46 -29.34
C PRO A 30 -4.97 0.03 -30.69
N VAL A 31 -4.48 0.61 -31.79
CA VAL A 31 -4.91 0.23 -33.15
C VAL A 31 -4.53 -1.21 -33.49
N CYS A 32 -3.47 -1.75 -32.89
CA CYS A 32 -3.00 -3.12 -33.10
C CYS A 32 -3.75 -4.15 -32.22
N THR A 33 -4.58 -3.70 -31.29
CA THR A 33 -5.41 -4.57 -30.44
C THR A 33 -6.85 -4.71 -30.94
N LEU A 34 -7.22 -4.02 -32.03
CA LEU A 34 -8.55 -4.11 -32.62
C LEU A 34 -8.68 -5.30 -33.56
N PRO A 35 -9.80 -6.04 -33.54
CA PRO A 35 -10.07 -7.10 -34.50
C PRO A 35 -10.18 -6.53 -35.92
N ASN A 36 -9.60 -7.23 -36.90
CA ASN A 36 -9.70 -6.80 -38.30
C ASN A 36 -11.13 -6.98 -38.84
N PHE A 37 -11.83 -8.01 -38.37
CA PHE A 37 -13.22 -8.29 -38.69
C PHE A 37 -13.96 -8.80 -37.45
N LEU A 38 -15.21 -8.37 -37.28
CA LEU A 38 -16.18 -8.85 -36.30
C LEU A 38 -17.41 -9.34 -37.06
N LEU A 39 -17.83 -10.57 -36.82
CA LEU A 39 -19.06 -11.14 -37.39
C LEU A 39 -20.26 -10.83 -36.48
N GLU A 40 -21.48 -10.91 -37.02
CA GLU A 40 -22.73 -10.67 -36.27
C GLU A 40 -22.94 -11.64 -35.10
N ASP A 41 -22.32 -12.82 -35.14
CA ASP A 41 -22.32 -13.82 -34.08
C ASP A 41 -21.28 -13.54 -32.97
N GLY A 42 -20.47 -12.49 -33.11
CA GLY A 42 -19.44 -12.10 -32.16
C GLY A 42 -18.07 -12.74 -32.41
N GLU A 43 -17.90 -13.54 -33.48
CA GLU A 43 -16.59 -14.07 -33.84
C GLU A 43 -15.66 -12.95 -34.38
N SER A 44 -14.38 -13.01 -34.01
CA SER A 44 -13.37 -12.05 -34.46
C SER A 44 -12.25 -12.72 -35.27
N PHE A 45 -11.88 -12.12 -36.40
CA PHE A 45 -10.87 -12.65 -37.33
C PHE A 45 -9.75 -11.65 -37.61
N GLY A 46 -8.56 -12.17 -37.95
CA GLY A 46 -7.39 -11.38 -38.38
C GLY A 46 -6.51 -10.84 -37.24
N GLN A 47 -6.89 -11.04 -35.98
CA GLN A 47 -6.00 -10.84 -34.83
C GLN A 47 -5.04 -12.02 -34.70
N GLY A 48 -3.73 -11.76 -34.68
CA GLY A 48 -2.76 -12.77 -34.27
C GLY A 48 -2.97 -13.10 -32.79
N ARG A 49 -3.21 -14.37 -32.45
CA ARG A 49 -3.31 -14.82 -31.06
C ARG A 49 -1.99 -14.48 -30.35
N ASP A 50 -2.00 -13.44 -29.54
CA ASP A 50 -0.88 -13.05 -28.69
C ASP A 50 -1.06 -13.64 -27.28
N ARG A 51 0.02 -13.73 -26.49
CA ARG A 51 -0.09 -14.17 -25.08
C ARG A 51 -1.11 -13.35 -24.29
N SER A 52 -1.30 -12.09 -24.65
CA SER A 52 -2.33 -11.20 -24.09
C SER A 52 -3.78 -11.65 -24.34
N SER A 53 -4.03 -12.56 -25.30
CA SER A 53 -5.34 -13.13 -25.59
C SER A 53 -5.63 -14.44 -24.85
N LEU A 54 -4.65 -14.97 -24.10
CA LEU A 54 -4.76 -16.16 -23.28
C LEU A 54 -4.65 -15.78 -21.80
N LEU A 55 -5.32 -16.54 -20.94
CA LEU A 55 -5.06 -16.43 -19.50
C LEU A 55 -3.62 -16.89 -19.24
N ASP A 56 -2.78 -15.96 -18.81
CA ASP A 56 -1.38 -16.22 -18.47
C ASP A 56 -1.20 -16.06 -16.95
N ASP A 57 -1.17 -17.20 -16.24
CA ASP A 57 -0.99 -17.26 -14.78
C ASP A 57 0.48 -17.10 -14.34
N THR A 58 1.33 -16.51 -15.20
CA THR A 58 2.74 -16.27 -14.87
C THR A 58 2.88 -15.34 -13.67
N THR A 59 3.44 -15.84 -12.58
CA THR A 59 3.78 -15.03 -11.41
C THR A 59 5.18 -14.44 -11.53
N VAL A 60 5.33 -13.19 -11.11
CA VAL A 60 6.60 -12.48 -11.14
C VAL A 60 7.06 -12.10 -9.75
N THR A 61 8.30 -12.47 -9.42
CA THR A 61 8.95 -11.99 -8.20
C THR A 61 9.48 -10.57 -8.40
N LEU A 62 8.96 -9.61 -7.65
CA LEU A 62 9.46 -8.23 -7.62
C LEU A 62 10.65 -8.12 -6.67
N SER A 63 11.66 -7.32 -7.05
CA SER A 63 12.83 -7.08 -6.20
C SER A 63 12.50 -6.11 -5.07
N LEU A 64 12.80 -6.49 -3.83
CA LEU A 64 12.65 -5.63 -2.65
C LEU A 64 13.93 -4.86 -2.29
N CYS A 65 14.97 -4.88 -3.13
CA CYS A 65 16.27 -4.27 -2.81
C CYS A 65 16.16 -2.77 -2.49
N GLN A 66 15.41 -2.00 -3.28
CA GLN A 66 15.23 -0.57 -3.06
C GLN A 66 14.50 -0.28 -1.74
N LEU A 67 13.42 -1.02 -1.47
CA LEU A 67 12.66 -0.90 -0.23
C LEU A 67 13.52 -1.25 0.98
N ARG A 68 14.26 -2.37 0.94
CA ARG A 68 15.22 -2.75 2.00
C ARG A 68 16.26 -1.67 2.23
N ASN A 69 16.80 -1.07 1.18
CA ASN A 69 17.80 -0.01 1.30
C ASN A 69 17.21 1.27 1.91
N ARG A 70 15.95 1.60 1.59
CA ARG A 70 15.24 2.74 2.19
C ARG A 70 14.95 2.53 3.69
N LEU A 71 14.67 1.30 4.09
CA LEU A 71 14.31 0.96 5.47
C LEU A 71 15.48 0.42 6.31
N LYS A 72 16.72 0.48 5.80
CA LYS A 72 17.88 -0.18 6.44
C LYS A 72 18.23 0.40 7.81
N ASP A 73 17.95 1.69 8.02
CA ASP A 73 18.28 2.43 9.23
C ASP A 73 17.07 2.54 10.18
N VAL A 74 15.91 2.00 9.77
CA VAL A 74 14.69 2.01 10.57
C VAL A 74 14.79 0.96 11.66
N GLY A 75 14.63 1.38 12.91
CA GLY A 75 14.68 0.51 14.07
C GLY A 75 13.55 -0.53 14.10
N GLY A 76 13.81 -1.67 14.74
CA GLY A 76 12.85 -2.77 14.84
C GLY A 76 11.53 -2.37 15.54
N GLU A 77 11.59 -1.37 16.42
CA GLU A 77 10.45 -0.80 17.12
C GLU A 77 9.41 -0.16 16.18
N ALA A 78 9.81 0.32 14.99
CA ALA A 78 8.87 0.87 14.01
C ALA A 78 7.95 -0.21 13.42
N PHE A 79 8.42 -1.45 13.34
CA PHE A 79 7.64 -2.60 12.92
C PHE A 79 6.80 -3.17 14.06
N TYR A 80 7.25 -2.94 15.31
CA TYR A 80 6.59 -3.43 16.51
C TYR A 80 6.33 -2.38 17.60
N PRO A 81 5.56 -1.31 17.32
CA PRO A 81 5.33 -0.25 18.28
C PRO A 81 4.53 -0.75 19.49
N LEU A 82 4.99 -0.42 20.69
CA LEU A 82 4.24 -0.65 21.92
C LEU A 82 3.04 0.29 21.94
N LEU A 83 1.84 -0.28 22.00
CA LEU A 83 0.61 0.50 22.15
C LEU A 83 0.37 0.72 23.64
N GLU A 84 0.94 1.79 24.20
CA GLU A 84 0.68 2.16 25.59
C GLU A 84 -0.83 2.42 25.78
N ASP A 85 -1.37 1.98 26.92
CA ASP A 85 -2.57 2.59 27.47
C ASP A 85 -2.18 3.95 28.04
N ASP A 86 -3.10 4.94 28.01
CA ASP A 86 -2.90 6.40 28.23
C ASP A 86 -2.12 6.87 29.50
N GLN A 87 -1.44 5.98 30.22
CA GLN A 87 -0.54 6.30 31.32
C GLN A 87 0.79 5.54 31.19
N SER A 88 1.81 6.16 30.62
CA SER A 88 3.09 6.38 31.31
C SER A 88 4.07 7.12 30.41
N THR A 89 4.57 8.23 30.93
CA THR A 89 5.67 9.03 30.40
C THR A 89 6.92 8.16 30.16
N LEU A 90 7.29 7.86 28.92
CA LEU A 90 8.52 7.12 28.59
C LEU A 90 9.08 7.53 27.20
N PRO A 91 10.35 7.19 26.89
CA PRO A 91 11.41 8.14 26.59
C PRO A 91 11.50 8.51 25.11
N HIS A 92 12.01 9.71 24.86
CA HIS A 92 12.32 10.22 23.52
C HIS A 92 13.44 9.39 22.88
N SER A 93 13.07 8.36 22.13
CA SER A 93 13.97 7.73 21.15
C SER A 93 14.23 8.75 20.02
N ASN A 94 15.44 8.80 19.48
CA ASN A 94 15.79 9.75 18.41
C ASN A 94 14.87 9.63 17.18
N SER A 95 14.36 8.41 16.89
CA SER A 95 13.39 8.16 15.81
C SER A 95 12.05 8.88 16.02
N SER A 96 11.63 9.10 17.28
CA SER A 96 10.39 9.81 17.59
C SER A 96 10.45 11.30 17.23
N ASN A 97 11.62 11.91 17.35
CA ASN A 97 11.82 13.32 17.01
C ASN A 97 11.79 13.54 15.49
N GLU A 98 12.41 12.66 14.71
CA GLU A 98 12.39 12.75 13.24
C GLU A 98 10.99 12.49 12.67
N LEU A 99 10.28 11.49 13.20
CA LEU A 99 8.90 11.21 12.80
C LEU A 99 7.95 12.38 13.15
N SER A 100 8.17 13.02 14.30
CA SER A 100 7.43 14.22 14.72
C SER A 100 7.73 15.42 13.81
N ALA A 101 8.98 15.59 13.39
CA ALA A 101 9.35 16.62 12.42
C ALA A 101 8.69 16.36 11.06
N ALA A 102 8.72 15.12 10.57
CA ALA A 102 8.07 14.71 9.33
C ALA A 102 6.55 14.95 9.36
N ALA A 103 5.90 14.76 10.51
CA ALA A 103 4.47 15.02 10.68
C ALA A 103 4.08 16.50 10.46
N SER A 104 5.02 17.44 10.61
CA SER A 104 4.80 18.87 10.36
C SER A 104 4.94 19.26 8.87
N LEU A 105 5.43 18.35 8.02
CA LEU A 105 5.63 18.62 6.60
C LEU A 105 4.28 18.63 5.84
N PRO A 106 4.21 19.34 4.70
CA PRO A 106 3.05 19.31 3.80
C PRO A 106 2.60 17.88 3.45
N LEU A 107 1.29 17.68 3.30
CA LEU A 107 0.68 16.36 3.05
C LEU A 107 1.35 15.61 1.89
N ILE A 108 1.63 16.30 0.77
CA ILE A 108 2.26 15.70 -0.41
C ILE A 108 3.64 15.09 -0.13
N ILE A 109 4.38 15.67 0.83
CA ILE A 109 5.68 15.16 1.25
C ILE A 109 5.48 13.93 2.12
N ARG A 110 4.60 14.03 3.13
CA ARG A 110 4.29 12.94 4.06
C ARG A 110 3.76 11.69 3.36
N GLU A 111 2.90 11.85 2.34
CA GLU A 111 2.34 10.72 1.58
C GLU A 111 3.37 10.02 0.68
N ARG A 112 4.49 10.69 0.35
CA ARG A 112 5.58 10.12 -0.46
C ARG A 112 6.75 9.60 0.38
N ASP A 113 6.80 9.94 1.66
CA ASP A 113 7.87 9.49 2.55
C ASP A 113 7.65 8.03 2.98
N THR A 114 8.58 7.15 2.58
CA THR A 114 8.47 5.71 2.82
C THR A 114 8.49 5.35 4.31
N GLU A 115 9.34 5.99 5.11
CA GLU A 115 9.49 5.69 6.53
C GLU A 115 8.33 6.24 7.35
N TYR A 116 7.91 7.48 7.05
CA TYR A 116 6.72 8.06 7.65
C TYR A 116 5.50 7.18 7.38
N GLN A 117 5.30 6.76 6.12
CA GLN A 117 4.18 5.91 5.75
C GLN A 117 4.26 4.52 6.41
N LEU A 118 5.44 3.91 6.53
CA LEU A 118 5.62 2.67 7.28
C LEU A 118 5.11 2.82 8.72
N ASN A 119 5.59 3.83 9.44
CA ASN A 119 5.21 4.08 10.83
C ASN A 119 3.69 4.29 10.97
N ARG A 120 3.08 5.10 10.07
CA ARG A 120 1.63 5.32 10.10
C ARG A 120 0.85 4.04 9.80
N ILE A 121 1.25 3.27 8.79
CA ILE A 121 0.58 2.02 8.40
C ILE A 121 0.61 1.01 9.55
N VAL A 122 1.78 0.77 10.15
CA VAL A 122 1.92 -0.20 11.26
C VAL A 122 1.08 0.23 12.47
N LEU A 123 1.09 1.52 12.81
CA LEU A 123 0.27 2.05 13.91
C LEU A 123 -1.22 1.84 13.66
N PHE A 124 -1.73 2.27 12.49
CA PHE A 124 -3.14 2.15 12.17
C PHE A 124 -3.59 0.70 12.02
N ASP A 125 -2.79 -0.18 11.43
CA ASP A 125 -3.09 -1.61 11.35
C ASP A 125 -3.35 -2.21 12.74
N ARG A 126 -2.48 -1.92 13.72
CA ARG A 126 -2.64 -2.40 15.10
C ARG A 126 -3.86 -1.80 15.79
N LEU A 127 -4.06 -0.49 15.65
CA LEU A 127 -5.20 0.20 16.25
C LEU A 127 -6.53 -0.30 15.69
N LEU A 128 -6.60 -0.54 14.38
CA LEU A 128 -7.78 -1.05 13.70
C LEU A 128 -8.08 -2.49 14.09
N LYS A 129 -7.06 -3.35 14.22
CA LYS A 129 -7.22 -4.71 14.77
C LYS A 129 -7.69 -4.73 16.21
N ALA A 130 -7.38 -3.69 16.99
CA ALA A 130 -7.83 -3.50 18.37
C ALA A 130 -9.16 -2.73 18.50
N TYR A 131 -9.80 -2.35 17.39
CA TYR A 131 -11.13 -1.73 17.41
C TYR A 131 -12.18 -2.73 17.91
N PRO A 132 -13.15 -2.33 18.77
CA PRO A 132 -13.47 -0.96 19.19
C PRO A 132 -12.71 -0.44 20.42
N TYR A 133 -11.89 -1.26 21.08
CA TYR A 133 -11.27 -0.92 22.37
C TYR A 133 -10.29 0.26 22.29
N LYS A 134 -9.55 0.40 21.18
CA LYS A 134 -8.62 1.52 20.94
C LYS A 134 -9.22 2.66 20.10
N LYS A 135 -10.56 2.79 20.01
CA LYS A 135 -11.23 3.82 19.18
C LYS A 135 -10.74 5.24 19.49
N ASN A 136 -10.51 5.58 20.75
CA ASN A 136 -10.02 6.91 21.14
C ASN A 136 -8.61 7.20 20.60
N GLN A 137 -7.74 6.20 20.55
CA GLN A 137 -6.40 6.33 19.98
C GLN A 137 -6.47 6.50 18.46
N ILE A 138 -7.37 5.81 17.76
CA ILE A 138 -7.62 6.03 16.32
C ILE A 138 -8.02 7.50 16.07
N TRP A 139 -8.92 8.04 16.89
CA TRP A 139 -9.30 9.46 16.80
C TRP A 139 -8.11 10.41 17.02
N LYS A 140 -7.28 10.13 18.02
CA LYS A 140 -6.10 10.95 18.34
C LYS A 140 -5.10 10.95 17.18
N GLU A 141 -4.75 9.77 16.67
CA GLU A 141 -3.79 9.62 15.58
C GLU A 141 -4.31 10.15 14.24
N ALA A 142 -5.60 9.98 13.97
CA ALA A 142 -6.26 10.51 12.76
C ALA A 142 -6.20 12.04 12.67
N ARG A 143 -6.11 12.76 13.79
CA ARG A 143 -5.90 14.22 13.80
C ARG A 143 -4.52 14.62 13.28
N VAL A 144 -3.53 13.73 13.38
CA VAL A 144 -2.18 13.96 12.86
C VAL A 144 -2.14 13.62 11.37
N ASP A 145 -2.57 12.42 11.01
CA ASP A 145 -2.74 11.99 9.62
C ASP A 145 -3.49 10.66 9.55
N ILE A 146 -4.00 10.31 8.39
CA ILE A 146 -4.47 8.94 8.10
C ILE A 146 -3.70 8.43 6.87
N PRO A 147 -2.95 7.32 6.96
CA PRO A 147 -2.16 6.81 5.85
C PRO A 147 -3.08 6.47 4.66
N PRO A 148 -2.72 6.83 3.42
CA PRO A 148 -3.56 6.63 2.24
C PRO A 148 -4.04 5.19 2.09
N LEU A 149 -3.15 4.22 2.33
CA LEU A 149 -3.45 2.80 2.22
C LEU A 149 -4.62 2.35 3.13
N LEU A 150 -4.69 2.87 4.36
CA LEU A 150 -5.70 2.46 5.34
C LEU A 150 -6.83 3.47 5.50
N ARG A 151 -6.88 4.50 4.64
CA ARG A 151 -7.79 5.65 4.80
C ARG A 151 -9.26 5.23 4.83
N GLY A 152 -9.69 4.42 3.86
CA GLY A 152 -11.08 3.98 3.78
C GLY A 152 -11.54 3.22 5.02
N VAL A 153 -10.74 2.25 5.46
CA VAL A 153 -11.02 1.42 6.65
C VAL A 153 -11.01 2.26 7.93
N THR A 154 -10.08 3.21 8.04
CA THR A 154 -10.00 4.14 9.17
C THR A 154 -11.24 5.02 9.26
N TRP A 155 -11.69 5.61 8.14
CA TRP A 155 -12.91 6.41 8.11
C TRP A 155 -14.15 5.59 8.49
N ALA A 156 -14.26 4.36 7.98
CA ALA A 156 -15.37 3.48 8.34
C ALA A 156 -15.40 3.19 9.86
N ALA A 157 -14.25 2.90 10.47
CA ALA A 157 -14.14 2.71 11.92
C ALA A 157 -14.50 3.97 12.72
N LEU A 158 -14.05 5.15 12.28
CA LEU A 158 -14.36 6.43 12.93
C LEU A 158 -15.86 6.75 12.87
N LEU A 159 -16.49 6.50 11.73
CA LEU A 159 -17.93 6.71 11.49
C LEU A 159 -18.81 5.63 12.12
N GLY A 160 -18.22 4.57 12.69
CA GLY A 160 -18.98 3.45 13.28
C GLY A 160 -19.72 2.61 12.24
N VAL A 161 -19.30 2.67 10.97
CA VAL A 161 -19.82 1.79 9.91
C VAL A 161 -19.21 0.41 10.12
N GLU A 162 -20.05 -0.62 10.17
CA GLU A 162 -19.62 -2.00 10.36
C GLU A 162 -18.67 -2.41 9.23
N VAL A 163 -17.36 -2.46 9.52
CA VAL A 163 -16.33 -2.94 8.59
C VAL A 163 -16.43 -4.46 8.54
N ARG A 164 -17.45 -4.99 7.86
CA ARG A 164 -17.65 -6.44 7.65
C ARG A 164 -16.46 -7.11 6.94
N LEU A 165 -15.54 -6.34 6.39
CA LEU A 165 -14.35 -6.80 5.66
C LEU A 165 -13.24 -7.41 6.53
N MET A 166 -13.26 -7.26 7.86
CA MET A 166 -12.20 -7.82 8.73
C MET A 166 -12.37 -9.31 9.08
N ARG A 167 -13.40 -10.00 8.57
CA ARG A 167 -13.71 -11.39 8.94
C ARG A 167 -13.41 -12.43 7.84
N GLY A 168 -12.73 -12.04 6.76
CA GLY A 168 -12.57 -12.86 5.54
C GLY A 168 -11.21 -13.54 5.35
N TYR A 169 -10.22 -13.34 6.23
CA TYR A 169 -8.90 -13.96 6.10
C TYR A 169 -8.49 -14.62 7.42
N SER A 170 -8.92 -15.87 7.59
CA SER A 170 -8.29 -16.87 8.47
C SER A 170 -7.99 -18.10 7.64
#